data_AF-A0A937VTE8-F1
#
_entry.id   AF-A0A937VTE8-F1
#
_cell.length_a   1.000
_cell.length_b   1.000
_cell.length_c   1.000
_cell.angle_alpha   90.00
_cell.angle_beta   90.00
_cell.angle_gamma   90.00
#
_symmetry.space_group_name_H-M   'P 1'
#
loop_
_entity.id
_entity.type
_entity.pdbx_description
1 polymer ?
#
loop_
_entity_poly.entity_id
_entity_poly.type
_entity_poly.pdbx_seq_one_letter_code
_entity_poly.pdbx_strand_id
1 'polypeptide(L)' 'MKAARFYEAGKPLVIEEVPLPELGPNDVLVAIKAAGICGTDVHIAVEKALSLFLHLPLS' A
#
# COMPACT_ATOMS: atom_id res chain seq x y z
N MET A 1 -3.64 0.82 -16.11
CA MET A 1 -3.59 1.98 -15.21
C MET A 1 -2.27 1.95 -14.48
N LYS A 2 -1.60 3.08 -14.32
CA LYS A 2 -0.32 3.13 -13.61
C LYS A 2 -0.54 3.04 -12.10
N ALA A 3 0.24 2.20 -11.43
CA ALA A 3 0.22 2.04 -9.97
C ALA A 3 1.65 1.98 -9.41
N ALA A 4 1.82 2.44 -8.17
CA ALA A 4 3.01 2.18 -7.36
C ALA A 4 2.77 0.92 -6.52
N ARG A 5 3.50 -0.17 -6.81
CA ARG A 5 3.31 -1.47 -6.15
C ARG A 5 4.40 -1.76 -5.14
N PHE A 6 3.95 -2.22 -3.98
CA PHE A 6 4.78 -2.74 -2.91
C PHE A 6 4.91 -4.25 -3.05
N TYR A 7 6.15 -4.74 -3.13
CA TYR A 7 6.45 -6.17 -3.19
C TYR A 7 7.16 -6.67 -1.93
N GLU A 8 8.04 -5.86 -1.35
CA GLU A 8 8.87 -6.26 -0.22
C GLU A 8 9.33 -5.03 0.58
N ALA A 9 9.32 -5.14 1.91
CA ALA A 9 9.82 -4.09 2.79
C ALA A 9 11.32 -3.85 2.59
N GLY A 10 11.72 -2.58 2.63
CA GLY A 10 13.09 -2.16 2.38
C GLY A 10 13.48 -2.11 0.90
N LYS A 11 12.57 -2.46 -0.03
CA LYS A 11 12.74 -2.23 -1.46
C LYS A 11 11.88 -1.05 -1.93
N PRO A 12 12.32 -0.28 -2.94
CA PRO A 12 11.50 0.78 -3.51
C PRO A 12 10.18 0.24 -4.07
N LEU A 13 9.13 1.08 -4.03
CA LEU A 13 7.91 0.83 -4.79
C LEU A 13 8.21 0.79 -6.29
N VAL A 14 7.55 -0.11 -7.01
CA VAL A 14 7.71 -0.25 -8.47
C VAL A 14 6.53 0.43 -9.16
N ILE A 15 6.82 1.32 -10.10
CA ILE A 15 5.81 1.96 -10.92
C ILE A 15 5.55 1.08 -12.15
N GLU A 16 4.33 0.57 -12.30
CA GLU A 16 3.96 -0.30 -13.41
C GLU A 16 2.52 -0.12 -13.88
N GLU A 17 2.21 -0.62 -15.08
CA GLU A 17 0.85 -0.69 -15.61
C GLU A 17 0.16 -1.95 -15.10
N VAL A 18 -1.04 -1.79 -14.54
CA VAL A 18 -1.90 -2.88 -14.07
C VAL A 18 -3.27 -2.83 -14.77
N PRO A 19 -3.95 -3.97 -14.94
CA PRO A 19 -5.30 -3.99 -15.50
C PRO A 19 -6.30 -3.29 -14.57
N LEU A 20 -7.45 -2.92 -15.13
CA LEU A 20 -8.60 -2.50 -14.32
C LEU A 20 -9.11 -3.73 -13.53
N PRO A 21 -9.39 -3.60 -12.22
CA PRO A 21 -10.02 -4.69 -11.48
C PRO A 21 -11.46 -4.95 -11.93
N GLU A 22 -11.97 -6.15 -11.66
CA GLU A 22 -13.40 -6.45 -11.76
C GLU A 22 -14.17 -5.74 -10.63
N LEU A 23 -15.33 -5.17 -10.96
CA LEU A 23 -16.14 -4.39 -10.01
C LEU A 23 -17.37 -5.18 -9.57
N GLY A 24 -17.58 -5.29 -8.27
CA GLY A 24 -18.79 -5.86 -7.68
C GLY A 24 -19.96 -4.86 -7.63
N PRO A 25 -21.16 -5.31 -7.25
CA PRO A 25 -22.36 -4.47 -7.23
C PRO A 25 -22.30 -3.24 -6.32
N ASN A 26 -21.41 -3.23 -5.33
CA ASN A 26 -21.26 -2.15 -4.34
C ASN A 26 -19.94 -1.40 -4.47
N ASP A 27 -19.15 -1.68 -5.50
CA ASP A 27 -17.85 -1.02 -5.70
C ASP A 27 -18.03 0.29 -6.47
N VAL A 28 -17.12 1.24 -6.21
CA VAL A 28 -17.03 2.49 -6.97
C VAL A 28 -15.62 2.63 -7.52
N LEU A 29 -15.53 2.89 -8.82
CA LEU A 29 -14.27 3.20 -9.48
C LEU A 29 -13.97 4.70 -9.35
N VAL A 30 -12.84 5.04 -8.73
CA VAL A 30 -12.41 6.42 -8.53
C VAL A 30 -11.19 6.73 -9.38
N ALA A 31 -11.28 7.77 -10.20
CA ALA A 31 -10.14 8.29 -10.96
C ALA A 31 -9.23 9.14 -10.06
N ILE A 32 -8.09 8.58 -9.67
CA ILE A 32 -7.14 9.26 -8.78
C ILE A 32 -6.36 10.34 -9.54
N LYS A 33 -6.50 11.61 -9.12
CA LYS A 33 -5.72 12.74 -9.64
C LYS A 33 -4.39 12.93 -8.91
N ALA A 34 -4.37 12.67 -7.59
CA ALA A 34 -3.19 12.75 -6.73
C ALA A 34 -3.40 11.88 -5.48
N ALA A 35 -2.30 11.41 -4.90
CA ALA A 35 -2.27 10.70 -3.61
C ALA A 35 -1.11 11.23 -2.76
N GLY A 36 -1.34 11.41 -1.46
CA GLY A 36 -0.30 11.77 -0.50
C GLY A 36 0.38 10.54 0.09
N ILE A 37 1.51 10.74 0.76
CA ILE A 37 2.20 9.71 1.55
C ILE A 37 1.96 10.01 3.03
N CYS A 38 1.47 9.02 3.77
CA CYS A 38 1.33 9.05 5.21
C CYS A 38 2.54 8.37 5.89
N GLY A 39 2.77 8.66 7.18
CA GLY A 39 3.80 7.97 7.96
C GLY A 39 3.62 6.45 7.97
N THR A 40 2.38 5.96 8.01
CA THR A 40 2.07 4.52 7.94
C THR A 40 2.59 3.86 6.66
N ASP A 41 2.52 4.55 5.52
CA ASP A 41 3.03 4.01 4.25
C ASP A 41 4.55 3.82 4.33
N VAL A 42 5.25 4.77 4.96
CA VAL A 42 6.71 4.70 5.18
C VAL A 42 7.07 3.57 6.13
N HIS A 43 6.36 3.44 7.25
CA HIS A 43 6.57 2.34 8.20
C HIS A 43 6.40 0.98 7.52
N ILE A 44 5.38 0.80 6.69
CA ILE A 44 5.16 -0.46 5.96
C ILE A 44 6.23 -0.69 4.88
N ALA A 45 6.58 0.35 4.13
CA ALA A 45 7.47 0.20 2.98
C ALA A 45 8.95 0.07 3.36
N VAL A 46 9.40 0.75 4.42
CA VAL A 46 10.82 0.91 4.75
C VAL A 46 11.21 0.10 5.98
N GLU A 47 10.37 0.08 7.02
CA GLU A 47 10.67 -0.69 8.22
C GLU A 47 10.31 -2.15 7.95
N LYS A 48 11.27 -3.06 8.14
CA LYS A 48 10.94 -4.50 8.19
C LYS A 48 9.80 -4.64 9.18
N ALA A 49 8.70 -5.26 8.75
CA ALA A 49 7.42 -5.44 9.46
C ALA A 49 7.50 -6.08 10.86
N LEU A 50 8.70 -6.24 11.43
CA LEU A 50 8.98 -6.71 12.77
C LEU A 50 8.59 -5.70 13.87
N SER A 51 8.40 -4.41 13.56
CA SER A 51 8.05 -3.39 14.57
C SER A 51 6.55 -3.37 14.97
N LEU A 52 5.66 -3.75 14.05
CA LEU A 52 4.20 -3.70 14.27
C LEU A 52 3.63 -4.86 15.11
N PHE A 53 4.40 -5.94 15.32
CA PHE A 53 3.99 -7.07 16.17
C PHE A 53 4.53 -7.03 17.62
N LEU A 54 5.36 -6.04 17.99
CA LEU A 54 6.00 -5.98 19.31
C LEU A 54 5.38 -4.97 20.28
N HIS A 55 4.35 -4.23 19.89
CA HIS A 55 3.70 -3.20 20.75
C HIS A 55 2.22 -3.45 21.08
N LEU A 56 1.66 -4.63 20.79
CA LEU A 56 0.51 -5.07 21.58
C LEU A 56 1.07 -5.56 22.93
N PRO A 57 0.82 -4.89 24.06
CA PRO A 57 1.00 -5.56 25.33
C PRO A 57 0.09 -6.79 25.29
N LEU A 58 0.67 -7.98 25.34
CA LEU A 58 -0.05 -9.16 25.80
C LEU A 58 -0.54 -8.81 27.21
N SER A 59 -1.81 -8.43 27.29
CA SER A 59 -2.60 -8.28 28.51
C SER A 59 -3.93 -8.96 28.26
#